data_AF-A0AAV3PC41-F1
#
_entry.id   AF-A0AAV3PC41-F1
#
_cell.length_a   1.000
_cell.length_b   1.000
_cell.length_c   1.000
_cell.angle_alpha   90.00
_cell.angle_beta   90.00
_cell.angle_gamma   90.00
#
_symmetry.space_group_name_H-M   'P 1'
#
loop_
_entity.id
_entity.type
_entity.pdbx_description
1 polymer ?
#
loop_
_entity_poly.entity_id
_entity_poly.type
_entity_poly.pdbx_seq_one_letter_code
_entity_poly.pdbx_strand_id
1 'polypeptide(L)'
;MPTLSNLHALSLHVIKESLDLRDIISMIAVCPKLSIFGLSTPLCLLSYTERAAKMPPTFVHLKSVGLHGFKFEAAQKKFASQLIRYAPALEIMRIYTRYCKYDFGKYVEKTLPSEKRVD
;
A
#
# COMPACT_ATOMS: atom_id res chain seq x y z
N MET A 1 17.29 -3.23 10.49
CA MET A 1 16.27 -2.20 10.78
C MET A 1 15.65 -2.50 12.14
N PRO A 2 15.30 -1.49 12.95
CA PRO A 2 14.58 -1.69 14.21
C PRO A 2 13.18 -2.28 13.94
N THR A 3 12.72 -3.17 14.84
CA THR A 3 11.38 -3.76 14.77
C THR A 3 10.37 -2.82 15.42
N LEU A 4 9.29 -2.49 14.71
CA LEU A 4 8.19 -1.67 15.23
C LEU A 4 7.13 -2.58 15.88
N SER A 5 7.49 -3.15 17.04
CA SER A 5 6.74 -4.24 17.69
C SER A 5 5.35 -3.88 18.22
N ASN A 6 5.03 -2.58 18.33
CA ASN A 6 3.74 -2.08 18.82
C ASN A 6 2.94 -1.35 17.73
N LEU A 7 3.44 -1.29 16.49
CA LEU A 7 2.72 -0.64 15.40
C LEU A 7 1.61 -1.57 14.88
N HIS A 8 0.37 -1.14 15.03
CA HIS A 8 -0.82 -1.86 14.58
C HIS A 8 -1.41 -1.33 13.28
N ALA A 9 -1.20 -0.04 13.00
CA ALA A 9 -1.69 0.60 11.79
C ALA A 9 -0.58 1.44 11.14
N LEU A 10 -0.45 1.33 9.82
CA LEU A 10 0.50 2.09 9.01
C LEU A 10 -0.25 2.63 7.80
N SER A 11 -0.17 3.94 7.57
CA SER A 11 -0.65 4.56 6.35
C SER A 11 0.47 5.34 5.68
N LEU A 12 0.72 5.02 4.41
CA LEU A 12 1.73 5.66 3.59
C LEU A 12 1.05 6.51 2.52
N HIS A 13 1.35 7.80 2.54
CA HIS A 13 0.93 8.75 1.52
C HIS A 13 2.15 9.21 0.74
N VAL A 14 2.37 8.60 -0.41
CA VAL A 14 3.41 9.02 -1.35
C VAL A 14 2.88 10.25 -2.09
N ILE A 15 3.66 11.32 -2.26
CA ILE A 15 3.16 12.57 -2.86
C ILE A 15 3.85 12.89 -4.20
N LYS A 16 5.10 12.46 -4.41
CA LYS A 16 5.85 12.85 -5.63
C LYS A 16 6.95 11.90 -6.11
N GLU A 17 7.31 10.86 -5.36
CA GLU A 17 8.45 10.00 -5.68
C GLU A 17 8.02 8.60 -6.10
N SER A 18 8.80 7.99 -7.00
CA SER A 18 8.68 6.57 -7.34
C SER A 18 9.04 5.74 -6.11
N LEU A 19 8.08 5.02 -5.56
CA LEU A 19 8.30 4.10 -4.47
C LEU A 19 8.47 2.67 -5.01
N ASP A 20 9.58 2.00 -4.66
CA ASP A 20 9.72 0.57 -4.97
C ASP A 20 8.79 -0.22 -4.04
N LEU A 21 8.00 -1.12 -4.62
CA LEU A 21 7.15 -2.04 -3.88
C LEU A 21 7.92 -2.89 -2.87
N ARG A 22 9.22 -3.14 -3.12
CA ARG A 22 10.10 -3.85 -2.20
C ARG A 22 10.24 -3.09 -0.88
N ASP A 23 10.41 -1.78 -0.93
CA ASP A 23 10.60 -0.97 0.27
C ASP A 23 9.32 -1.01 1.11
N ILE A 24 8.15 -0.99 0.47
CA ILE A 24 6.86 -1.16 1.13
C ILE A 24 6.76 -2.52 1.81
N ILE A 25 7.08 -3.60 1.10
CA ILE A 25 7.07 -4.98 1.65
C ILE A 25 8.02 -5.09 2.84
N SER A 26 9.22 -4.54 2.73
CA SER A 26 10.21 -4.50 3.81
C SER A 26 9.76 -3.65 4.99
N MET A 27 9.02 -2.56 4.79
CA MET A 27 8.42 -1.78 5.87
C MET A 27 7.33 -2.56 6.61
N ILE A 28 6.45 -3.25 5.87
CA ILE A 28 5.40 -4.09 6.48
C ILE A 28 6.05 -5.22 7.27
N ALA A 29 7.13 -5.82 6.74
CA ALA A 29 7.86 -6.92 7.36
C ALA A 29 8.38 -6.63 8.76
N VAL A 30 8.85 -5.41 9.01
CA VAL A 30 9.43 -5.01 10.30
C VAL A 30 8.37 -4.64 11.35
N CYS A 31 7.09 -4.74 10.99
CA CYS A 31 5.95 -4.42 11.84
C CYS A 31 5.14 -5.70 12.16
N PRO A 32 5.62 -6.54 13.09
CA PRO A 32 5.04 -7.88 13.30
C PRO A 32 3.58 -7.83 13.80
N LYS A 33 3.13 -6.77 14.46
CA LYS A 33 1.74 -6.64 14.93
C LYS A 33 0.84 -5.82 13.99
N LEU A 34 1.34 -5.48 12.79
CA LEU A 34 0.59 -4.65 11.85
C LEU A 34 -0.67 -5.38 11.40
N SER A 35 -1.82 -4.80 11.70
CA SER A 35 -3.14 -5.32 11.34
C SER A 35 -3.84 -4.49 10.27
N ILE A 36 -3.48 -3.22 10.13
CA ILE A 36 -4.07 -2.30 9.16
C ILE A 36 -2.96 -1.65 8.34
N PHE A 37 -3.06 -1.76 7.02
CA PHE A 37 -2.14 -1.11 6.09
C PHE A 37 -2.90 -0.28 5.04
N GLY A 38 -2.50 0.98 4.91
CA GLY A 38 -2.99 1.88 3.87
C GLY A 38 -1.85 2.36 2.98
N LEU A 39 -2.04 2.30 1.67
CA LEU A 39 -1.13 2.89 0.69
C LEU A 39 -1.94 3.81 -0.22
N SER A 40 -1.55 5.09 -0.24
CA SER A 40 -2.10 6.09 -1.15
C SER A 40 -0.97 6.68 -1.97
N THR A 41 -1.07 6.52 -3.29
CA THR A 41 -0.06 7.01 -4.24
C THR A 41 -0.75 7.78 -5.35
N PRO A 42 -0.38 9.02 -5.65
CA PRO A 42 -0.79 9.68 -6.86
C PRO A 42 0.04 9.07 -7.98
N LEU A 43 -0.59 8.23 -8.79
CA LEU A 43 -0.06 7.82 -10.09
C LEU A 43 1.25 7.01 -10.07
N CYS A 44 1.67 6.39 -8.95
CA CYS A 44 2.97 5.71 -8.92
C CYS A 44 3.04 4.58 -9.96
N LEU A 45 3.98 4.76 -10.89
CA LEU A 45 4.71 3.69 -11.56
C LEU A 45 5.38 2.86 -10.46
N LEU A 46 4.62 1.95 -9.87
CA LEU A 46 5.18 0.95 -8.97
C LEU A 46 6.08 0.09 -9.86
N SER A 47 7.40 0.27 -9.78
CA SER A 47 8.33 -0.60 -10.48
C SER A 47 8.50 -1.86 -9.64
N TYR A 48 8.02 -3.00 -10.14
CA TYR A 48 8.27 -4.29 -9.50
C TYR A 48 9.52 -4.92 -10.10
N THR A 49 10.59 -5.03 -9.31
CA THR A 49 11.78 -5.79 -9.73
C THR A 49 11.64 -7.26 -9.35
N GLU A 50 11.77 -8.18 -10.33
CA GLU A 50 11.56 -9.63 -10.14
C GLU A 50 12.47 -10.29 -9.09
N ARG A 51 13.55 -9.61 -8.69
CA ARG A 51 14.42 -10.02 -7.58
C ARG A 51 13.72 -10.10 -6.22
N ALA A 52 12.47 -9.66 -6.08
CA ALA A 52 11.64 -9.81 -4.88
C ALA A 52 11.09 -11.24 -4.62
N ALA A 53 11.48 -12.25 -5.42
CA ALA A 53 11.00 -13.63 -5.27
C ALA A 53 11.64 -14.44 -4.12
N LYS A 54 12.61 -13.89 -3.38
CA LYS A 54 13.14 -14.54 -2.17
C LYS A 54 12.21 -14.28 -0.98
N MET A 55 11.19 -15.13 -0.89
CA MET A 55 10.17 -15.27 0.17
C MET A 55 9.87 -13.98 0.95
N PRO A 56 8.87 -13.18 0.53
CA PRO A 56 8.42 -12.08 1.36
C PRO A 56 7.93 -12.64 2.72
N PRO A 57 8.14 -11.90 3.81
CA PRO A 57 7.70 -12.31 5.12
C PRO A 57 6.18 -12.47 5.13
N THR A 58 5.70 -13.55 5.75
CA THR A 58 4.27 -13.75 5.94
C THR A 58 3.71 -12.64 6.83
N PHE A 59 2.75 -11.88 6.33
CA PHE A 59 2.06 -10.82 7.06
C PHE A 59 0.95 -11.42 7.92
N VAL A 60 1.33 -12.26 8.89
CA VAL A 60 0.41 -13.11 9.66
C VAL A 60 -0.65 -12.36 10.45
N HIS A 61 -0.43 -11.09 10.78
CA HIS A 61 -1.37 -10.26 11.54
C HIS A 61 -2.13 -9.24 10.68
N LEU A 62 -1.81 -9.13 9.39
CA LEU A 62 -2.40 -8.12 8.51
C LEU A 62 -3.85 -8.51 8.16
N LYS A 63 -4.81 -7.72 8.67
CA LYS A 63 -6.25 -7.97 8.54
C LYS A 63 -6.93 -7.06 7.51
N SER A 64 -6.46 -5.83 7.38
CA SER A 64 -7.07 -4.85 6.49
C SER A 64 -6.05 -4.13 5.63
N VAL A 65 -6.33 -4.06 4.33
CA VAL A 65 -5.54 -3.34 3.34
C VAL A 65 -6.41 -2.35 2.56
N GLY A 66 -5.95 -1.11 2.44
CA GLY A 66 -6.49 -0.10 1.52
C GLY A 66 -5.44 0.39 0.54
N LEU A 67 -5.67 0.23 -0.76
CA LEU A 67 -4.77 0.66 -1.84
C LEU A 67 -5.48 1.72 -2.69
N HIS A 68 -4.91 2.92 -2.79
CA HIS A 68 -5.49 4.05 -3.51
C HIS A 68 -4.59 4.56 -4.64
N GLY A 69 -5.22 5.04 -5.71
CA GLY A 69 -4.53 5.47 -6.93
C GLY A 69 -3.98 4.30 -7.76
N PHE A 70 -4.58 3.12 -7.63
CA PHE A 70 -4.19 1.92 -8.38
C PHE A 70 -4.67 2.01 -9.84
N LYS A 71 -3.73 1.97 -10.78
CA LYS A 71 -3.95 1.90 -12.23
C LYS A 71 -4.03 0.47 -12.78
N PHE A 72 -3.89 -0.55 -11.92
CA PHE A 72 -3.90 -1.97 -12.30
C PHE A 72 -2.82 -2.38 -13.31
N GLU A 73 -1.67 -1.71 -13.26
CA GLU A 73 -0.47 -2.10 -14.00
C GLU A 73 0.11 -3.42 -13.46
N ALA A 74 0.98 -4.08 -14.23
CA ALA A 74 1.47 -5.43 -13.92
C ALA A 74 2.09 -5.53 -12.50
N ALA A 75 2.88 -4.53 -12.11
CA ALA A 75 3.50 -4.47 -10.78
C ALA A 75 2.48 -4.33 -9.65
N GLN A 76 1.45 -3.51 -9.86
CA GLN A 76 0.38 -3.27 -8.89
C GLN A 76 -0.48 -4.52 -8.68
N LYS A 77 -0.81 -5.21 -9.78
CA LYS A 77 -1.49 -6.52 -9.76
C LYS A 77 -0.67 -7.55 -8.99
N LYS A 78 0.64 -7.62 -9.28
CA LYS A 78 1.55 -8.55 -8.59
C LYS A 78 1.64 -8.28 -7.09
N PHE A 79 1.71 -7.01 -6.69
CA PHE A 79 1.68 -6.62 -5.28
C PHE A 79 0.37 -7.03 -4.59
N ALA A 80 -0.77 -6.72 -5.21
CA ALA A 80 -2.08 -7.14 -4.73
C ALA A 80 -2.17 -8.67 -4.56
N SER A 81 -1.74 -9.43 -5.55
CA SER A 81 -1.68 -10.90 -5.47
C SER A 81 -0.76 -11.40 -4.36
N GLN A 82 0.37 -10.74 -4.11
CA GLN A 82 1.27 -11.10 -3.01
C GLN A 82 0.66 -10.85 -1.65
N LEU A 83 -0.03 -9.71 -1.46
CA LEU A 83 -0.74 -9.45 -0.21
C LEU A 83 -1.76 -10.54 0.08
N ILE A 84 -2.55 -10.95 -0.93
CA ILE A 84 -3.50 -12.06 -0.79
C ILE A 84 -2.79 -13.38 -0.45
N ARG A 85 -1.64 -13.65 -1.10
CA ARG A 85 -0.90 -14.90 -0.91
C ARG A 85 -0.20 -14.99 0.44
N TYR A 86 0.29 -13.87 0.98
CA TYR A 86 1.19 -13.83 2.13
C TYR A 86 0.57 -13.19 3.38
N ALA A 87 -0.66 -12.69 3.33
CA ALA A 87 -1.41 -12.22 4.50
C ALA A 87 -2.58 -13.19 4.81
N PRO A 88 -2.33 -14.31 5.51
CA PRO A 88 -3.35 -15.33 5.76
C PRO A 88 -4.50 -14.85 6.66
N ALA A 89 -4.28 -13.79 7.45
CA ALA A 89 -5.30 -13.18 8.29
C ALA A 89 -6.05 -12.03 7.59
N LEU A 90 -5.83 -11.83 6.28
CA LEU A 90 -6.45 -10.72 5.55
C LEU A 90 -7.96 -10.95 5.42
N GLU A 91 -8.72 -10.12 6.12
CA GLU A 91 -10.18 -10.16 6.13
C GLU A 91 -10.77 -9.16 5.12
N ILE A 92 -10.07 -8.03 4.89
CA ILE A 92 -10.58 -6.93 4.07
C ILE A 92 -9.49 -6.38 3.16
N MET A 93 -9.74 -6.37 1.84
CA MET A 93 -8.90 -5.69 0.86
C MET A 93 -9.75 -4.71 0.04
N ARG A 94 -9.34 -3.44 -0.01
CA ARG A 94 -10.00 -2.40 -0.80
C ARG A 94 -9.01 -1.80 -1.79
N ILE A 95 -9.38 -1.73 -3.06
CA ILE A 95 -8.56 -1.19 -4.14
C ILE A 95 -9.34 -0.09 -4.84
N TYR A 96 -8.77 1.11 -4.88
CA TYR A 96 -9.38 2.30 -5.44
C TYR A 96 -8.50 2.82 -6.58
N THR A 97 -9.13 3.09 -7.73
CA THR A 97 -8.45 3.68 -8.90
C THR A 97 -8.23 5.17 -8.76
N ARG A 98 -9.07 5.84 -7.96
CA ARG A 98 -8.95 7.26 -7.66
C ARG A 98 -7.97 7.50 -6.51
N TYR A 99 -7.27 8.62 -6.58
CA TYR A 99 -6.45 9.09 -5.48
C TYR A 99 -7.35 9.65 -4.37
N CYS A 100 -7.23 9.08 -3.17
CA CYS A 100 -7.90 9.58 -1.97
C CYS A 100 -6.88 9.55 -0.81
N LYS A 101 -6.98 10.48 0.15
CA LYS A 101 -6.27 10.33 1.43
C LYS A 101 -7.03 9.31 2.28
N TYR A 102 -6.37 8.20 2.62
CA TYR A 102 -6.84 7.24 3.61
C TYR A 102 -6.41 7.68 5.01
N ASP A 103 -7.36 7.88 5.93
CA ASP A 103 -7.05 8.18 7.33
C ASP A 103 -7.64 7.07 8.21
N PHE A 104 -6.79 6.13 8.63
CA PHE A 104 -7.05 5.07 9.62
C PHE A 104 -8.48 4.45 9.60
N GLY A 105 -8.97 4.01 8.44
CA GLY A 105 -10.27 3.35 8.32
C GLY A 105 -11.45 4.25 7.99
N LYS A 106 -11.24 5.57 7.90
CA LYS A 106 -12.25 6.52 7.39
C LYS A 106 -11.87 6.95 5.98
N TYR A 107 -12.78 6.71 5.05
CA TYR A 107 -12.70 7.25 3.70
C TYR A 107 -12.95 8.75 3.77
N VAL A 108 -11.95 9.57 3.40
CA VAL A 108 -12.10 11.01 3.24
C VAL A 108 -11.84 11.34 1.77
N GLU A 109 -12.91 11.55 1.02
CA GLU A 109 -12.81 12.05 -0.35
C GLU A 109 -12.34 13.50 -0.30
N LYS A 110 -11.10 13.75 -0.74
CA LYS A 110 -10.64 15.09 -1.08
C LYS A 110 -10.43 15.11 -2.58
N THR A 111 -11.30 15.82 -3.28
CA THR A 111 -11.07 16.25 -4.66
C THR A 111 -9.72 16.96 -4.68
N LEU A 112 -8.80 16.54 -5.57
CA LEU A 112 -7.64 17.36 -5.89
C LEU A 112 -8.17 18.74 -6.30
N PRO A 113 -7.56 19.86 -5.86
CA PRO A 113 -7.86 21.14 -6.48
C PRO A 113 -7.62 20.94 -7.97
N SER A 114 -8.68 21.06 -8.77
CA SER A 114 -8.59 21.10 -10.22
C SER A 114 -7.45 22.06 -10.55
N GLU A 115 -6.37 21.56 -11.17
CA GLU A 115 -5.41 22.43 -11.81
C GLU A 115 -6.23 23.42 -12.64
N LYS A 116 -6.08 24.70 -12.33
CA LYS A 116 -6.73 25.78 -13.06
C LYS A 116 -6.50 25.49 -14.54
N ARG A 117 -7.58 25.32 -15.30
CA ARG A 117 -7.50 25.44 -16.76
C ARG A 117 -6.86 26.80 -17.00
N VAL A 118 -5.67 26.78 -17.59
CA VAL A 118 -5.10 27.96 -18.22
C VAL A 118 -5.97 28.15 -19.45
N ASP A 119 -6.84 29.16 -19.39
CA ASP A 119 -7.59 29.66 -20.54
C ASP A 119 -6.63 30.22 -21.62
#